data_AF-A0A532TQT0-F1
#
_entry.id   AF-A0A532TQT0-F1
#
_cell.length_a   1.000
_cell.length_b   1.000
_cell.length_c   1.000
_cell.angle_alpha   90.00
_cell.angle_beta   90.00
_cell.angle_gamma   90.00
#
_symmetry.space_group_name_H-M   'P 1'
#
loop_
_entity.id
_entity.type
_entity.pdbx_description
1 polymer ?
#
loop_
_entity_poly.entity_id
_entity_poly.type
_entity_poly.pdbx_seq_one_letter_code
_entity_poly.pdbx_strand_id
1 'polypeptide(L)' 'MVVFDYFEEVLGGIEYLIALGSIMGLFGILIGMICLIWGGQRYRYKMIGVIIASIGLLAVCGLNTGIKYFRIFR' A
#
# COMPACT_ATOMS: atom_id res chain seq x y z
N MET A 1 32.87 -3.99 8.57
CA MET A 1 31.91 -5.10 8.34
C MET A 1 30.68 -5.08 9.26
N VAL A 2 30.54 -4.15 10.22
CA VAL A 2 29.34 -4.08 11.08
C VAL A 2 28.30 -3.08 10.55
N VAL A 3 28.77 -2.01 9.88
CA VAL A 3 27.89 -0.98 9.31
C VAL A 3 26.98 -1.55 8.21
N PHE A 4 27.48 -2.50 7.40
CA PHE A 4 26.70 -3.15 6.33
C PHE A 4 25.57 -4.04 6.88
N ASP A 5 25.80 -4.77 7.99
CA ASP A 5 24.76 -5.55 8.68
C ASP A 5 23.58 -4.66 9.13
N TYR A 6 23.87 -3.50 9.73
CA TYR A 6 22.81 -2.56 10.12
C TYR A 6 22.01 -2.03 8.93
N PHE A 7 22.68 -1.80 7.78
CA PHE A 7 21.98 -1.38 6.57
C PHE A 7 21.09 -2.48 6.00
N GLU A 8 21.52 -3.75 6.06
CA GLU A 8 20.69 -4.90 5.66
C GLU A 8 19.46 -5.06 6.54
N GLU A 9 19.62 -4.94 7.86
CA GLU A 9 18.52 -5.04 8.82
C GLU A 9 17.49 -3.92 8.63
N VAL A 10 17.97 -2.69 8.39
CA VAL A 10 17.11 -1.53 8.07
C VAL A 10 16.42 -1.71 6.72
N LEU A 11 17.10 -2.25 5.72
CA LEU A 11 16.49 -2.55 4.41
C LEU A 11 15.35 -3.57 4.54
N GLY A 12 15.54 -4.62 5.34
CA GLY A 12 14.50 -5.60 5.63
C GLY A 12 13.30 -4.99 6.36
N GLY A 13 13.55 -4.08 7.30
CA GLY A 13 12.49 -3.32 7.98
C GLY A 13 11.68 -2.42 7.02
N ILE A 14 12.35 -1.78 6.05
CA ILE A 14 11.69 -0.98 5.02
C ILE A 14 10.83 -1.86 4.11
N GLU A 15 11.33 -3.03 3.70
CA GLU A 15 10.55 -4.00 2.91
C GLU A 15 9.29 -4.45 3.64
N TYR A 16 9.39 -4.72 4.94
CA TYR A 16 8.25 -5.06 5.77
C TYR A 16 7.22 -3.92 5.83
N LEU A 17 7.67 -2.66 6.01
CA LEU A 17 6.78 -1.49 5.98
C LEU A 17 6.06 -1.33 4.64
N ILE A 18 6.76 -1.56 3.52
CA ILE A 18 6.17 -1.47 2.19
C ILE A 18 5.11 -2.57 1.99
N ALA A 19 5.39 -3.80 2.43
CA ALA A 19 4.43 -4.90 2.38
C ALA A 19 3.18 -4.60 3.22
N LEU A 20 3.36 -4.09 4.44
CA LEU A 20 2.25 -3.64 5.30
C LEU A 20 1.45 -2.52 4.65
N GLY A 21 2.12 -1.52 4.05
CA GLY A 21 1.48 -0.42 3.34
C GLY A 21 0.61 -0.90 2.16
N SER A 22 1.08 -1.91 1.42
CA SER A 22 0.32 -2.50 0.32
C SER A 22 -0.93 -3.26 0.81
N ILE A 23 -0.82 -4.02 1.91
CA ILE A 23 -1.95 -4.72 2.53
C ILE A 23 -2.98 -3.70 3.04
N MET A 24 -2.51 -2.65 3.70
CA MET A 24 -3.36 -1.59 4.26
C MET A 24 -4.07 -0.80 3.15
N GLY A 25 -3.40 -0.54 2.03
CA GLY A 25 -4.02 0.06 0.83
C GLY A 25 -5.09 -0.85 0.20
N LEU A 26 -4.86 -2.16 0.13
CA LEU A 26 -5.86 -3.13 -0.35
C LEU A 26 -7.10 -3.14 0.55
N PHE A 27 -6.92 -3.21 1.87
CA PHE A 27 -8.03 -3.12 2.82
C PHE A 27 -8.77 -1.78 2.71
N GLY A 28 -8.05 -0.67 2.52
CA GLY A 28 -8.63 0.65 2.32
C GLY A 28 -9.53 0.74 1.09
N ILE A 29 -9.13 0.12 -0.03
CA ILE A 29 -9.98 0.01 -1.24
C ILE A 29 -11.19 -0.88 -0.99
N LEU A 30 -11.01 -2.03 -0.32
CA LEU A 30 -12.09 -2.98 -0.02
C LEU A 30 -13.19 -2.32 0.83
N ILE A 31 -12.79 -1.68 1.93
CA ILE A 31 -13.70 -0.92 2.81
C ILE A 31 -14.30 0.26 2.06
N GLY A 32 -13.49 0.95 1.25
CA GLY A 32 -13.87 1.97 0.28
C GLY A 32 -15.09 1.57 -0.56
N MET A 33 -14.98 0.43 -1.24
CA MET A 33 -16.01 -0.11 -2.11
C MET A 33 -17.26 -0.55 -1.33
N ILE A 34 -17.07 -1.27 -0.20
CA ILE A 34 -18.19 -1.75 0.62
C ILE A 34 -19.05 -0.57 1.09
N CYS A 35 -18.43 0.51 1.59
CA CYS A 35 -19.18 1.70 2.00
C CYS A 35 -19.69 2.55 0.83
N LEU A 36 -19.13 2.44 -0.37
CA LEU A 36 -19.72 3.10 -1.56
C LEU A 36 -21.04 2.44 -1.98
N ILE A 37 -21.12 1.12 -1.84
CA ILE A 37 -22.29 0.30 -2.16
C ILE A 37 -23.34 0.39 -1.04
N TRP A 38 -22.92 0.32 0.24
CA TRP A 38 -23.82 0.25 1.39
C TRP A 38 -24.07 1.61 2.07
N GLY A 39 -23.20 2.60 1.87
CA GLY A 39 -23.23 3.88 2.58
C GLY A 39 -24.12 4.94 1.94
N GLY A 40 -24.89 5.64 2.78
CA GLY A 40 -25.76 6.74 2.34
C GLY A 40 -25.02 7.93 1.72
N GLN A 41 -25.73 8.70 0.88
CA GLN A 41 -25.23 9.78 0.02
C GLN A 41 -24.26 10.77 0.72
N ARG A 42 -24.47 11.04 2.01
CA ARG A 42 -23.69 12.02 2.80
C ARG A 42 -22.25 11.58 3.10
N TYR A 43 -21.97 10.28 3.13
CA TYR A 43 -20.63 9.73 3.42
C TYR A 43 -19.80 9.47 2.16
N ARG A 44 -20.41 9.52 0.98
CA ARG A 44 -19.76 9.19 -0.30
C ARG A 44 -18.55 10.08 -0.59
N TYR A 45 -18.64 11.39 -0.30
CA TYR A 45 -17.53 12.31 -0.59
C TYR A 45 -16.29 12.02 0.27
N LYS A 46 -16.47 11.66 1.56
CA LYS A 46 -15.35 11.28 2.43
C LYS A 46 -14.75 9.94 2.03
N MET A 47 -15.59 8.98 1.62
CA MET A 47 -15.11 7.66 1.19
C MET A 47 -14.34 7.69 -0.13
N ILE A 48 -14.71 8.59 -1.06
CA ILE A 48 -13.91 8.79 -2.29
C ILE A 48 -12.48 9.24 -1.94
N GLY A 49 -12.31 10.11 -0.93
CA GLY A 49 -10.99 10.50 -0.45
C GLY A 49 -10.17 9.32 0.08
N VAL A 50 -10.81 8.41 0.84
CA VAL A 50 -10.16 7.18 1.34
C VAL A 50 -9.72 6.27 0.20
N ILE A 51 -10.56 6.11 -0.82
CA ILE A 51 -10.24 5.29 -2.00
C ILE A 51 -9.05 5.88 -2.76
N ILE A 52 -9.04 7.19 -3.01
CA ILE A 52 -7.93 7.87 -3.71
C ILE A 52 -6.63 7.73 -2.91
N ALA A 53 -6.66 7.95 -1.60
CA ALA A 53 -5.50 7.77 -0.73
C ALA A 53 -4.99 6.31 -0.75
N SER A 54 -5.91 5.34 -0.75
CA SER A 54 -5.58 3.92 -0.81
C SER A 54 -4.97 3.51 -2.15
N ILE A 55 -5.47 4.08 -3.27
CA ILE A 55 -4.88 3.90 -4.61
C ILE A 55 -3.47 4.51 -4.64
N GLY A 56 -3.26 5.69 -4.05
CA GLY A 56 -1.93 6.30 -3.94
C GLY A 56 -0.95 5.43 -3.15
N LEU A 57 -1.38 4.92 -2.00
CA LEU A 57 -0.60 3.96 -1.20
C LEU A 57 -0.28 2.69 -1.99
N LEU A 58 -1.25 2.13 -2.72
CA LEU A 58 -1.01 0.96 -3.56
C LEU A 58 -0.12 1.25 -4.75
N ALA A 59 -0.18 2.45 -5.34
CA ALA A 59 0.73 2.83 -6.41
C ALA A 59 2.17 2.91 -5.87
N VAL A 60 2.40 3.59 -4.74
CA VAL A 60 3.75 3.76 -4.18
C VAL A 60 4.28 2.43 -3.61
N CYS A 61 3.49 1.75 -2.77
CA CYS A 61 3.92 0.51 -2.14
C CYS A 61 3.89 -0.67 -3.10
N GLY A 62 2.88 -0.75 -3.96
CA GLY A 62 2.65 -1.83 -4.93
C GLY A 62 3.52 -1.75 -6.19
N LEU A 63 3.89 -0.55 -6.68
CA LEU A 63 4.92 -0.46 -7.73
C LEU A 63 6.29 -0.86 -7.17
N ASN A 64 6.61 -0.48 -5.93
CA ASN A 64 7.90 -0.83 -5.33
C ASN A 64 8.02 -2.35 -5.09
N THR A 65 6.99 -3.01 -4.57
CA THR A 65 6.96 -4.48 -4.47
C THR A 65 6.82 -5.16 -5.82
N GLY A 66 6.01 -4.62 -6.74
CA GLY A 66 5.86 -5.14 -8.10
C GLY A 66 7.18 -5.13 -8.87
N ILE A 67 7.94 -4.04 -8.84
CA ILE A 67 9.24 -3.95 -9.53
C ILE A 67 10.29 -4.88 -8.88
N LYS A 68 10.23 -5.06 -7.56
CA LYS A 68 11.22 -5.86 -6.80
C LYS A 68 10.94 -7.36 -6.83
N TYR A 69 9.67 -7.78 -6.81
CA TYR A 69 9.26 -9.19 -6.82
C TYR A 69 8.81 -9.70 -8.20
N PHE A 70 8.10 -8.89 -8.99
CA PHE A 70 7.85 -9.19 -10.41
C PHE A 70 9.01 -8.64 -11.24
N ARG A 71 10.09 -9.41 -11.31
CA ARG A 71 11.09 -9.33 -12.39
C ARG A 71 10.43 -9.54 -13.76
N ILE A 72 9.71 -8.54 -14.27
CA ILE A 72 9.24 -8.51 -15.67
C ILE A 72 10.33 -7.98 -16.61
N PHE A 73 11.43 -7.43 -16.07
CA PHE A 73 12.63 -7.13 -16.85
C PHE A 73 13.88 -7.81 -16.25
N ARG A 74 14.14 -9.03 -16.75
CA ARG A 74 15.44 -9.72 -16.82
C ARG A 74 15.99 -10.42 -15.56
#